data_AF-A0A2D5E5W7-F1
#
_entry.id   AF-A0A2D5E5W7-F1
#
_cell.length_a   1.000
_cell.length_b   1.000
_cell.length_c   1.000
_cell.angle_alpha   90.00
_cell.angle_beta   90.00
_cell.angle_gamma   90.00
#
_symmetry.space_group_name_H-M   'P 1'
#
loop_
_entity.id
_entity.type
_entity.pdbx_description
1 polymer ?
#
loop_
_entity_poly.entity_id
_entity_poly.type
_entity_poly.pdbx_seq_one_letter_code
_entity_poly.pdbx_strand_id
1 'polypeptide(L)'
;MVRLPLLLLGLSLTAPVFAAPPTQGEIEAKVGMAREFFQSKGEAFSLDDPEFHAVLDAQLEGIDPAECDFEQIKALNMLWAYTPNARPIWLERIKSLGNGEQWLDAALMLANMDELDAGLDIGMANGGFTSVPDDRIGEVIGVMSRVDAGKLMPMQTELVLLIDRMPADAKALSAWIEYPALLETAGVDAGTRKAIHAKLVEKMKAVVAAAPEGQGRARLESGLSFLDSAAGRGELIGFPAPEIEFTWNSEGNEWNCFNCLRGNVVVVDFWATWCGPCVGSFPDVRELVEYFKGYDVIFLGVTSPQERVSFRDERGRVNAADFADECKLMVDYKKSMDMTWPIVMTKQDVFNADFGVRGIPHVAIIGPDGKVAYNGLHPAGDKAGKIDKINGLLKKAGLKHPASLKETEANKRG
;
A
#
# COMPACT_ATOMS: atom_id res chain seq x y z
N MET A 1 -62.43 36.74 -58.44
CA MET A 1 -61.00 36.75 -58.83
C MET A 1 -60.31 37.64 -57.81
N VAL A 2 -59.51 37.15 -56.87
CA VAL A 2 -58.12 36.68 -57.03
C VAL A 2 -57.77 35.71 -55.86
N ARG A 3 -56.90 34.73 -56.13
CA ARG A 3 -56.40 33.66 -55.24
C ARG A 3 -55.21 34.12 -54.36
N LEU A 4 -55.13 33.55 -53.14
CA LEU A 4 -54.00 33.18 -52.21
C LEU A 4 -52.52 33.57 -52.57
N PRO A 5 -51.55 33.64 -51.60
CA PRO A 5 -51.36 32.65 -50.51
C PRO A 5 -51.04 33.14 -49.09
N LEU A 6 -51.41 32.27 -48.13
CA LEU A 6 -51.05 32.24 -46.72
C LEU A 6 -49.60 31.74 -46.59
N LEU A 7 -48.73 32.50 -45.92
CA LEU A 7 -47.38 32.05 -45.57
C LEU A 7 -47.45 31.17 -44.31
N LEU A 8 -47.22 29.86 -44.47
CA LEU A 8 -46.82 28.99 -43.37
C LEU A 8 -45.34 29.23 -43.06
N LEU A 9 -45.04 29.84 -41.91
CA LEU A 9 -43.72 29.71 -41.29
C LEU A 9 -43.62 28.29 -40.71
N GLY A 10 -42.84 27.43 -41.37
CA GLY A 10 -42.36 26.20 -40.76
C GLY A 10 -41.34 26.54 -39.69
N LEU A 11 -41.66 26.30 -38.41
CA LEU A 11 -40.65 26.14 -37.37
C LEU A 11 -39.88 24.85 -37.69
N SER A 12 -38.64 24.99 -38.14
CA SER A 12 -37.69 23.88 -38.10
C SER A 12 -37.30 23.64 -36.64
N LEU A 13 -37.85 22.57 -36.04
CA LEU A 13 -37.25 21.96 -34.86
C LEU A 13 -35.88 21.43 -35.28
N THR A 14 -34.82 22.16 -34.98
CA THR A 14 -33.46 21.63 -35.03
C THR A 14 -33.37 20.55 -33.97
N ALA A 15 -33.24 19.29 -34.38
CA ALA A 15 -32.88 18.21 -33.48
C ALA A 15 -31.58 18.60 -32.75
N PRO A 16 -31.42 18.28 -31.46
CA PRO A 16 -30.15 18.49 -30.77
C PRO A 16 -29.06 17.75 -31.55
N VAL A 17 -28.06 18.50 -32.01
CA VAL A 17 -26.84 17.93 -32.54
C VAL A 17 -26.12 17.34 -31.34
N PHE A 18 -26.18 16.03 -31.16
CA PHE A 18 -25.30 15.34 -30.22
C PHE A 18 -23.86 15.60 -30.70
N ALA A 19 -23.03 16.18 -29.83
CA ALA A 19 -21.62 16.37 -30.13
C ALA A 19 -21.00 14.99 -30.37
N ALA A 20 -20.23 14.81 -31.44
CA ALA A 20 -19.54 13.55 -31.66
C ALA A 20 -18.58 13.26 -30.49
N PRO A 21 -18.38 11.99 -30.12
CA PRO A 21 -17.47 11.64 -29.03
C PRO A 21 -16.04 12.08 -29.38
N PRO A 22 -15.24 12.51 -28.39
CA PRO A 22 -13.91 13.05 -28.62
C PRO A 22 -12.96 11.98 -29.16
N THR A 23 -12.22 12.30 -30.22
CA THR A 23 -11.18 11.42 -30.77
C THR A 23 -10.01 11.28 -29.80
N GLN A 24 -9.24 10.20 -29.93
CA GLN A 24 -8.03 10.00 -29.12
C GLN A 24 -7.05 11.18 -29.22
N GLY A 25 -6.86 11.74 -30.43
CA GLY A 25 -5.98 12.89 -30.62
C GLY A 25 -6.48 14.17 -29.93
N GLU A 26 -7.79 14.38 -29.87
CA GLU A 26 -8.37 15.50 -29.14
C GLU A 26 -8.19 15.34 -27.62
N ILE A 27 -8.38 14.12 -27.11
CA ILE A 27 -8.14 13.81 -25.70
C ILE A 27 -6.66 14.02 -25.36
N GLU A 28 -5.75 13.49 -26.16
CA GLU A 28 -4.31 13.64 -25.94
C GLU A 28 -3.86 15.10 -25.95
N ALA A 29 -4.40 15.92 -26.86
CA ALA A 29 -4.12 17.36 -26.89
C ALA A 29 -4.60 18.06 -25.61
N LYS A 30 -5.85 17.82 -25.21
CA LYS A 30 -6.47 18.42 -24.01
C LYS A 30 -5.74 18.00 -22.73
N VAL A 31 -5.45 16.71 -22.58
CA VAL A 31 -4.67 16.17 -21.45
C VAL A 31 -3.24 16.72 -21.49
N GLY A 32 -2.61 16.81 -22.66
CA GLY A 32 -1.27 17.37 -22.82
C GLY A 32 -1.16 18.78 -22.26
N MET A 33 -2.10 19.67 -22.62
CA MET A 33 -2.12 21.05 -22.13
C MET A 33 -2.25 21.15 -20.61
N ALA A 34 -3.14 20.36 -20.01
CA ALA A 34 -3.28 20.32 -18.55
C ALA A 34 -2.02 19.78 -17.85
N ARG A 35 -1.34 18.79 -18.46
CA ARG A 35 -0.11 18.21 -17.93
C ARG A 35 1.06 19.19 -18.00
N GLU A 36 1.20 19.92 -19.11
CA GLU A 36 2.22 20.96 -19.25
C GLU A 36 2.05 22.06 -18.20
N PHE A 37 0.81 22.49 -17.97
CA PHE A 37 0.49 23.44 -16.91
C PHE A 37 0.88 22.89 -15.53
N PHE A 38 0.48 21.65 -15.23
CA PHE A 38 0.87 20.97 -13.98
C PHE A 38 2.40 20.95 -13.79
N GLN A 39 3.15 20.57 -14.81
CA GLN A 39 4.62 20.50 -14.76
C GLN A 39 5.26 21.89 -14.57
N SER A 40 4.66 22.94 -15.11
CA SER A 40 5.17 24.31 -15.00
C SER A 40 5.15 24.87 -13.57
N LYS A 41 4.29 24.32 -12.68
CA LYS A 41 4.13 24.79 -11.30
C LYS A 41 5.23 24.30 -10.35
N GLY A 42 5.97 23.24 -10.72
CA GLY A 42 7.11 22.74 -9.94
C GLY A 42 6.76 22.34 -8.50
N GLU A 43 7.71 22.52 -7.58
CA GLU A 43 7.59 22.06 -6.18
C GLU A 43 6.56 22.82 -5.32
N ALA A 44 6.00 23.93 -5.83
CA ALA A 44 5.00 24.74 -5.12
C ALA A 44 3.54 24.34 -5.44
N PHE A 45 3.34 23.29 -6.24
CA PHE A 45 2.02 22.86 -6.69
C PHE A 45 1.17 22.23 -5.59
N SER A 46 -0.14 22.51 -5.61
CA SER A 46 -1.16 21.83 -4.81
C SER A 46 -2.29 21.32 -5.70
N LEU A 47 -2.81 20.12 -5.43
CA LEU A 47 -4.00 19.59 -6.11
C LEU A 47 -5.27 20.40 -5.81
N ASP A 48 -5.23 21.25 -4.79
CA ASP A 48 -6.32 22.16 -4.42
C ASP A 48 -6.18 23.55 -5.07
N ASP A 49 -5.23 23.75 -5.99
CA ASP A 49 -5.03 25.03 -6.67
C ASP A 49 -6.25 25.37 -7.56
N PRO A 50 -6.99 26.47 -7.29
CA PRO A 50 -8.14 26.86 -8.10
C PRO A 50 -7.78 27.16 -9.56
N GLU A 51 -6.55 27.64 -9.83
CA GLU A 51 -6.08 27.90 -11.19
C GLU A 51 -5.90 26.58 -11.95
N PHE A 52 -5.42 25.53 -11.27
CA PHE A 52 -5.32 24.20 -11.85
C PHE A 52 -6.70 23.64 -12.19
N HIS A 53 -7.68 23.73 -11.28
CA HIS A 53 -9.05 23.27 -11.55
C HIS A 53 -9.68 24.02 -12.73
N ALA A 54 -9.44 25.33 -12.85
CA ALA A 54 -9.93 26.12 -13.97
C ALA A 54 -9.33 25.68 -15.32
N VAL A 55 -8.05 25.31 -15.35
CA VAL A 55 -7.41 24.74 -16.56
C VAL A 55 -8.06 23.41 -16.92
N LEU A 56 -8.30 22.54 -15.94
CA LEU A 56 -8.93 21.25 -16.19
C LEU A 56 -10.38 21.40 -16.69
N ASP A 57 -11.18 22.25 -16.06
CA ASP A 57 -12.55 22.57 -16.50
C ASP A 57 -12.57 23.11 -17.94
N ALA A 58 -11.64 24.01 -18.29
CA ALA A 58 -11.53 24.52 -19.65
C ALA A 58 -11.19 23.43 -20.67
N GLN A 59 -10.37 22.43 -20.30
CA GLN A 59 -10.07 21.31 -21.18
C GLN A 59 -11.27 20.36 -21.36
N LEU A 60 -12.21 20.32 -20.41
CA LEU A 60 -13.44 19.54 -20.52
C LEU A 60 -14.53 20.24 -21.36
N GLU A 61 -14.38 21.53 -21.67
CA GLU A 61 -15.35 22.25 -22.49
C GLU A 61 -15.54 21.58 -23.86
N GLY A 62 -16.81 21.39 -24.24
CA GLY A 62 -17.23 20.75 -25.48
C GLY A 62 -17.21 19.21 -25.46
N ILE A 63 -16.81 18.58 -24.36
CA ILE A 63 -16.91 17.12 -24.18
C ILE A 63 -18.25 16.80 -23.52
N ASP A 64 -19.06 15.96 -24.18
CA ASP A 64 -20.26 15.38 -23.57
C ASP A 64 -19.91 14.04 -22.90
N PRO A 65 -20.00 13.92 -21.56
CA PRO A 65 -19.75 12.67 -20.87
C PRO A 65 -20.68 11.53 -21.30
N ALA A 66 -21.91 11.83 -21.74
CA ALA A 66 -22.89 10.82 -22.15
C ALA A 66 -22.47 10.08 -23.44
N GLU A 67 -21.68 10.73 -24.29
CA GLU A 67 -21.19 10.17 -25.55
C GLU A 67 -19.85 9.45 -25.39
N CYS A 68 -19.18 9.63 -24.24
CA CYS A 68 -17.88 9.01 -23.99
C CYS A 68 -18.01 7.53 -23.62
N ASP A 69 -17.19 6.68 -24.24
CA ASP A 69 -16.98 5.29 -23.84
C ASP A 69 -15.98 5.16 -22.68
N PHE A 70 -15.79 3.93 -22.18
CA PHE A 70 -14.90 3.67 -21.06
C PHE A 70 -13.44 4.10 -21.30
N GLU A 71 -12.88 3.83 -22.48
CA GLU A 71 -11.47 4.15 -22.78
C GLU A 71 -11.27 5.67 -22.86
N GLN A 72 -12.24 6.39 -23.42
CA GLN A 72 -12.24 7.84 -23.45
C GLN A 72 -12.35 8.43 -22.04
N ILE A 73 -13.27 7.92 -21.21
CA ILE A 73 -13.41 8.35 -19.81
C ILE A 73 -12.09 8.14 -19.05
N LYS A 74 -11.46 6.97 -19.21
CA LYS A 74 -10.17 6.64 -18.59
C LYS A 74 -9.05 7.56 -19.06
N ALA A 75 -8.97 7.86 -20.34
CA ALA A 75 -7.96 8.77 -20.90
C ALA A 75 -8.15 10.21 -20.40
N LEU A 76 -9.39 10.63 -20.15
CA LEU A 76 -9.74 11.95 -19.61
C LEU A 76 -9.56 12.06 -18.09
N ASN A 77 -9.16 11.00 -17.38
CA ASN A 77 -9.09 10.94 -15.91
C ASN A 77 -8.46 12.17 -15.28
N MET A 78 -7.31 12.61 -15.79
CA MET A 78 -6.62 13.78 -15.26
C MET A 78 -7.45 15.07 -15.32
N LEU A 79 -8.38 15.19 -16.26
CA LEU A 79 -9.21 16.38 -16.43
C LEU A 79 -10.42 16.41 -15.49
N TRP A 80 -11.05 15.26 -15.24
CA TRP A 80 -12.26 15.21 -14.42
C TRP A 80 -12.03 14.76 -12.97
N ALA A 81 -10.99 13.97 -12.68
CA ALA A 81 -10.80 13.39 -11.34
C ALA A 81 -10.34 14.41 -10.29
N TYR A 82 -9.59 15.41 -10.75
CA TYR A 82 -9.05 16.49 -9.92
C TYR A 82 -9.91 17.76 -9.95
N THR A 83 -11.08 17.69 -10.58
CA THR A 83 -11.96 18.85 -10.74
C THR A 83 -13.27 18.65 -9.99
N PRO A 84 -13.56 19.43 -8.93
CA PRO A 84 -14.76 19.23 -8.12
C PRO A 84 -16.07 19.34 -8.92
N ASN A 85 -16.11 20.18 -9.95
CA ASN A 85 -17.30 20.43 -10.76
C ASN A 85 -17.62 19.26 -11.69
N ALA A 86 -16.60 18.68 -12.32
CA ALA A 86 -16.77 17.63 -13.31
C ALA A 86 -16.94 16.25 -12.67
N ARG A 87 -16.20 15.95 -11.59
CA ARG A 87 -16.15 14.61 -10.99
C ARG A 87 -17.52 13.95 -10.75
N PRO A 88 -18.56 14.64 -10.21
CA PRO A 88 -19.87 14.02 -10.01
C PRO A 88 -20.55 13.55 -11.29
N ILE A 89 -20.38 14.28 -12.41
CA ILE A 89 -21.00 13.95 -13.69
C ILE A 89 -20.36 12.68 -14.27
N TRP A 90 -19.03 12.60 -14.23
CA TRP A 90 -18.29 11.44 -14.73
C TRP A 90 -18.51 10.21 -13.85
N LEU A 91 -18.68 10.38 -12.54
CA LEU A 91 -19.10 9.32 -11.63
C LEU A 91 -20.42 8.67 -12.06
N GLU A 92 -21.45 9.48 -12.31
CA GLU A 92 -22.74 8.96 -12.77
C GLU A 92 -22.65 8.30 -14.15
N ARG A 93 -21.82 8.84 -15.05
CA ARG A 93 -21.56 8.20 -16.35
C ARG A 93 -20.94 6.81 -16.17
N ILE A 94 -19.90 6.67 -15.33
CA ILE A 94 -19.23 5.39 -15.09
C ILE A 94 -20.22 4.38 -14.49
N LYS A 95 -21.04 4.79 -13.53
CA LYS A 95 -22.11 3.94 -12.98
C LYS A 95 -23.08 3.46 -14.07
N SER A 96 -23.44 4.33 -15.02
CA SER A 96 -24.35 3.95 -16.11
C SER A 96 -23.76 2.86 -17.03
N LEU A 97 -22.45 2.93 -17.31
CA LEU A 97 -21.72 1.93 -18.10
C LEU A 97 -21.61 0.58 -17.35
N GLY A 98 -21.70 0.61 -16.02
CA GLY A 98 -21.73 -0.55 -15.14
C GLY A 98 -22.84 -1.58 -15.43
N ASN A 99 -23.88 -1.19 -16.19
CA ASN A 99 -24.99 -2.08 -16.54
C ASN A 99 -24.76 -2.88 -17.84
N GLY A 100 -23.63 -2.68 -18.52
CA GLY A 100 -23.31 -3.32 -19.80
C GLY A 100 -22.11 -4.28 -19.72
N GLU A 101 -21.55 -4.63 -20.88
CA GLU A 101 -20.38 -5.53 -20.98
C GLU A 101 -19.12 -4.97 -20.29
N GLN A 102 -19.06 -3.65 -20.08
CA GLN A 102 -17.96 -2.93 -19.43
C GLN A 102 -18.10 -2.85 -17.90
N TRP A 103 -18.97 -3.67 -17.30
CA TRP A 103 -19.27 -3.59 -15.87
C TRP A 103 -18.03 -3.69 -14.97
N LEU A 104 -17.07 -4.55 -15.32
CA LEU A 104 -15.88 -4.78 -14.50
C LEU A 104 -14.96 -3.57 -14.54
N ASP A 105 -14.76 -3.02 -15.72
CA ASP A 105 -13.96 -1.83 -15.93
C ASP A 105 -14.57 -0.62 -15.20
N ALA A 106 -15.89 -0.45 -15.28
CA ALA A 106 -16.62 0.55 -14.50
C ALA A 106 -16.47 0.35 -12.98
N ALA A 107 -16.62 -0.88 -12.49
CA ALA A 107 -16.49 -1.20 -11.07
C ALA A 107 -15.09 -0.93 -10.52
N LEU A 108 -14.04 -1.38 -11.22
CA LEU A 108 -12.64 -1.14 -10.86
C LEU A 108 -12.30 0.35 -10.91
N MET A 109 -12.86 1.07 -11.89
CA MET A 109 -12.67 2.51 -12.00
C MET A 109 -13.28 3.27 -10.82
N LEU A 110 -14.53 2.97 -10.46
CA LEU A 110 -15.19 3.54 -9.28
C LEU A 110 -14.40 3.24 -7.99
N ALA A 111 -13.95 2.01 -7.83
CA ALA A 111 -13.11 1.63 -6.70
C ALA A 111 -11.80 2.43 -6.62
N ASN A 112 -11.19 2.75 -7.77
CA ASN A 112 -10.00 3.61 -7.83
C ASN A 112 -10.30 5.10 -7.62
N MET A 113 -11.57 5.49 -7.69
CA MET A 113 -12.06 6.83 -7.34
C MET A 113 -12.54 6.93 -5.89
N ASP A 114 -12.19 5.94 -5.05
CA ASP A 114 -12.65 5.79 -3.66
C ASP A 114 -14.17 5.54 -3.52
N GLU A 115 -14.87 5.22 -4.61
CA GLU A 115 -16.28 4.82 -4.63
C GLU A 115 -16.42 3.29 -4.55
N LEU A 116 -15.81 2.71 -3.51
CA LEU A 116 -15.72 1.24 -3.34
C LEU A 116 -17.10 0.58 -3.29
N ASP A 117 -18.09 1.21 -2.64
CA ASP A 117 -19.44 0.66 -2.52
C ASP A 117 -20.15 0.59 -3.87
N ALA A 118 -20.07 1.65 -4.67
CA ALA A 118 -20.64 1.66 -6.00
C ALA A 118 -19.99 0.62 -6.92
N GLY A 119 -18.67 0.46 -6.82
CA GLY A 119 -17.94 -0.58 -7.57
C GLY A 119 -18.37 -1.99 -7.15
N LEU A 120 -18.51 -2.24 -5.85
CA LEU A 120 -18.95 -3.52 -5.32
C LEU A 120 -20.39 -3.85 -5.74
N ASP A 121 -21.31 -2.87 -5.66
CA ASP A 121 -22.70 -3.02 -6.08
C ASP A 121 -22.81 -3.43 -7.56
N ILE A 122 -22.04 -2.78 -8.45
CA ILE A 122 -21.97 -3.13 -9.88
C ILE A 122 -21.43 -4.55 -10.05
N GLY A 123 -20.34 -4.90 -9.36
CA GLY A 123 -19.76 -6.23 -9.44
C GLY A 123 -20.74 -7.32 -9.01
N MET A 124 -21.43 -7.11 -7.88
CA MET A 124 -22.40 -8.07 -7.34
C MET A 124 -23.64 -8.20 -8.23
N ALA A 125 -24.11 -7.11 -8.84
CA ALA A 125 -25.22 -7.13 -9.80
C ALA A 125 -24.89 -7.93 -11.09
N ASN A 126 -23.60 -8.01 -11.46
CA ASN A 126 -23.13 -8.68 -12.68
C ASN A 126 -22.58 -10.09 -12.42
N GLY A 127 -23.17 -10.81 -11.46
CA GLY A 127 -22.80 -12.20 -11.13
C GLY A 127 -21.58 -12.34 -10.22
N GLY A 128 -21.18 -11.24 -9.56
CA GLY A 128 -20.19 -11.22 -8.51
C GLY A 128 -18.81 -11.75 -8.94
N PHE A 129 -18.06 -12.28 -7.98
CA PHE A 129 -16.71 -12.76 -8.23
C PHE A 129 -16.62 -13.95 -9.20
N THR A 130 -17.70 -14.73 -9.37
CA THR A 130 -17.72 -15.82 -10.35
C THR A 130 -17.66 -15.33 -11.80
N SER A 131 -18.12 -14.11 -12.07
CA SER A 131 -18.10 -13.51 -13.42
C SER A 131 -16.79 -12.79 -13.76
N VAL A 132 -15.90 -12.58 -12.80
CA VAL A 132 -14.61 -11.90 -13.03
C VAL A 132 -13.75 -12.78 -13.94
N PRO A 133 -13.22 -12.29 -15.07
CA PRO A 133 -12.27 -13.03 -15.91
C PRO A 133 -10.99 -13.38 -15.14
N ASP A 134 -10.47 -14.59 -15.34
CA ASP A 134 -9.31 -15.08 -14.57
C ASP A 134 -8.08 -14.15 -14.67
N ASP A 135 -7.84 -13.58 -15.85
CA ASP A 135 -6.73 -12.66 -16.11
C ASP A 135 -6.91 -11.26 -15.49
N ARG A 136 -8.12 -10.95 -14.99
CA ARG A 136 -8.47 -9.71 -14.28
C ARG A 136 -8.65 -9.90 -12.78
N ILE A 137 -8.57 -11.14 -12.26
CA ILE A 137 -8.72 -11.42 -10.81
C ILE A 137 -7.77 -10.60 -9.96
N GLY A 138 -6.54 -10.38 -10.45
CA GLY A 138 -5.54 -9.64 -9.68
C GLY A 138 -5.93 -8.18 -9.40
N GLU A 139 -6.61 -7.54 -10.34
CA GLU A 139 -7.12 -6.17 -10.17
C GLU A 139 -8.24 -6.12 -9.12
N VAL A 140 -9.12 -7.12 -9.13
CA VAL A 140 -10.19 -7.24 -8.14
C VAL A 140 -9.62 -7.48 -6.74
N ILE A 141 -8.64 -8.38 -6.59
CA ILE A 141 -7.96 -8.59 -5.29
C ILE A 141 -7.32 -7.29 -4.79
N GLY A 142 -6.67 -6.51 -5.68
CA GLY A 142 -6.10 -5.20 -5.36
C GLY A 142 -7.11 -4.16 -4.87
N VAL A 143 -8.35 -4.23 -5.38
CA VAL A 143 -9.46 -3.42 -4.87
C VAL A 143 -9.93 -3.95 -3.51
N MET A 144 -10.19 -5.25 -3.42
CA MET A 144 -10.78 -5.87 -2.24
C MET A 144 -9.86 -5.76 -1.01
N SER A 145 -8.54 -5.72 -1.18
CA SER A 145 -7.58 -5.53 -0.09
C SER A 145 -7.70 -4.17 0.62
N ARG A 146 -8.41 -3.20 0.02
CA ARG A 146 -8.71 -1.88 0.60
C ARG A 146 -10.08 -1.80 1.27
N VAL A 147 -10.90 -2.84 1.16
CA VAL A 147 -12.25 -2.86 1.71
C VAL A 147 -12.21 -3.15 3.21
N ASP A 148 -13.07 -2.48 3.98
CA ASP A 148 -13.17 -2.68 5.43
C ASP A 148 -13.56 -4.12 5.79
N ALA A 149 -13.01 -4.61 6.91
CA ALA A 149 -13.25 -5.97 7.41
C ALA A 149 -14.74 -6.29 7.60
N GLY A 150 -15.55 -5.34 8.06
CA GLY A 150 -16.98 -5.54 8.27
C GLY A 150 -17.75 -5.83 6.97
N LYS A 151 -17.28 -5.30 5.84
CA LYS A 151 -17.85 -5.56 4.51
C LYS A 151 -17.30 -6.85 3.88
N LEU A 152 -16.07 -7.23 4.23
CA LEU A 152 -15.44 -8.47 3.73
C LEU A 152 -15.97 -9.72 4.42
N MET A 153 -16.29 -9.64 5.72
CA MET A 153 -16.73 -10.79 6.52
C MET A 153 -17.92 -11.58 5.95
N PRO A 154 -18.95 -10.94 5.38
CA PRO A 154 -20.05 -11.67 4.73
C PRO A 154 -19.64 -12.40 3.44
N MET A 155 -18.49 -12.07 2.83
CA MET A 155 -18.06 -12.53 1.50
C MET A 155 -16.97 -13.62 1.53
N GLN A 156 -16.76 -14.26 2.67
CA GLN A 156 -15.68 -15.22 2.88
C GLN A 156 -15.64 -16.32 1.81
N THR A 157 -16.80 -16.88 1.47
CA THR A 157 -16.90 -18.00 0.52
C THR A 157 -16.56 -17.54 -0.90
N GLU A 158 -17.09 -16.40 -1.29
CA GLU A 158 -16.93 -15.81 -2.61
C GLU A 158 -15.48 -15.37 -2.83
N LEU A 159 -14.83 -14.79 -1.80
CA LEU A 159 -13.41 -14.42 -1.84
C LEU A 159 -12.51 -15.65 -1.97
N VAL A 160 -12.82 -16.72 -1.25
CA VAL A 160 -12.10 -18.01 -1.39
C VAL A 160 -12.19 -18.53 -2.83
N LEU A 161 -13.39 -18.51 -3.43
CA LEU A 161 -13.59 -18.96 -4.81
C LEU A 161 -12.86 -18.07 -5.83
N LEU A 162 -12.84 -16.76 -5.62
CA LEU A 162 -12.08 -15.82 -6.45
C LEU A 162 -10.58 -16.14 -6.40
N ILE A 163 -10.04 -16.31 -5.19
CA ILE A 163 -8.61 -16.54 -4.96
C ILE A 163 -8.18 -17.92 -5.46
N ASP A 164 -9.03 -18.94 -5.36
CA ASP A 164 -8.75 -20.28 -5.88
C ASP A 164 -8.54 -20.31 -7.41
N ARG A 165 -9.15 -19.35 -8.12
CA ARG A 165 -9.03 -19.16 -9.57
C ARG A 165 -7.84 -18.30 -9.98
N MET A 166 -7.13 -17.67 -9.02
CA MET A 166 -6.06 -16.72 -9.31
C MET A 166 -5.02 -17.32 -10.27
N PRO A 167 -4.72 -16.67 -11.41
CA PRO A 167 -3.74 -17.16 -12.36
C PRO A 167 -2.33 -17.03 -11.76
N ALA A 168 -1.45 -17.98 -12.09
CA ALA A 168 -0.05 -17.91 -11.71
C ALA A 168 0.73 -17.29 -12.87
N ASP A 169 0.73 -15.97 -12.96
CA ASP A 169 1.47 -15.24 -13.98
C ASP A 169 2.05 -13.95 -13.39
N ALA A 170 2.87 -13.26 -14.19
CA ALA A 170 3.53 -12.03 -13.74
C ALA A 170 2.56 -10.86 -13.53
N LYS A 171 1.38 -10.85 -14.16
CA LYS A 171 0.38 -9.79 -13.99
C LYS A 171 -0.33 -9.90 -12.66
N ALA A 172 -0.56 -11.12 -12.19
CA ALA A 172 -1.22 -11.37 -10.91
C ALA A 172 -0.30 -11.21 -9.68
N LEU A 173 1.01 -10.98 -9.85
CA LEU A 173 1.99 -11.03 -8.77
C LEU A 173 1.62 -10.15 -7.56
N SER A 174 1.05 -8.96 -7.77
CA SER A 174 0.57 -8.11 -6.68
C SER A 174 -0.56 -8.79 -5.90
N ALA A 175 -1.51 -9.41 -6.58
CA ALA A 175 -2.62 -10.12 -5.97
C ALA A 175 -2.17 -11.36 -5.20
N TRP A 176 -1.16 -12.07 -5.70
CA TRP A 176 -0.48 -13.15 -4.96
C TRP A 176 0.04 -12.65 -3.61
N ILE A 177 0.59 -11.45 -3.59
CA ILE A 177 1.17 -10.85 -2.39
C ILE A 177 0.09 -10.33 -1.41
N GLU A 178 -1.09 -9.97 -1.91
CA GLU A 178 -2.16 -9.34 -1.12
C GLU A 178 -3.22 -10.32 -0.57
N TYR A 179 -3.49 -11.41 -1.29
CA TYR A 179 -4.58 -12.32 -0.92
C TYR A 179 -4.49 -12.90 0.51
N PRO A 180 -3.30 -13.19 1.11
CA PRO A 180 -3.26 -13.79 2.44
C PRO A 180 -3.86 -12.85 3.49
N ALA A 181 -3.53 -11.56 3.40
CA ALA A 181 -4.06 -10.52 4.26
C ALA A 181 -5.55 -10.27 4.01
N LEU A 182 -5.98 -10.32 2.74
CA LEU A 182 -7.39 -10.20 2.37
C LEU A 182 -8.25 -11.31 3.00
N LEU A 183 -7.84 -12.57 2.88
CA LEU A 183 -8.56 -13.70 3.51
C LEU A 183 -8.57 -13.59 5.03
N GLU A 184 -7.48 -13.14 5.64
CA GLU A 184 -7.43 -12.91 7.08
C GLU A 184 -8.41 -11.82 7.52
N THR A 185 -8.42 -10.70 6.81
CA THR A 185 -9.29 -9.55 7.10
C THR A 185 -10.76 -9.90 6.90
N ALA A 186 -11.06 -10.74 5.90
CA ALA A 186 -12.38 -11.31 5.70
C ALA A 186 -12.79 -12.31 6.79
N GLY A 187 -11.88 -12.71 7.69
CA GLY A 187 -12.18 -13.67 8.76
C GLY A 187 -12.27 -15.13 8.27
N VAL A 188 -11.65 -15.46 7.14
CA VAL A 188 -11.57 -16.85 6.65
C VAL A 188 -10.73 -17.67 7.61
N ASP A 189 -11.24 -18.86 7.96
CA ASP A 189 -10.60 -19.71 8.97
C ASP A 189 -9.18 -20.15 8.55
N ALA A 190 -8.32 -20.35 9.54
CA ALA A 190 -6.91 -20.68 9.31
C ALA A 190 -6.69 -21.97 8.51
N GLY A 191 -7.60 -22.96 8.64
CA GLY A 191 -7.51 -24.22 7.91
C GLY A 191 -7.73 -24.01 6.41
N THR A 192 -8.80 -23.29 6.05
CA THR A 192 -9.11 -22.92 4.66
C THR A 192 -8.01 -22.03 4.06
N ARG A 193 -7.54 -21.00 4.80
CA ARG A 193 -6.42 -20.15 4.34
C ARG A 193 -5.17 -20.97 4.05
N LYS A 194 -4.79 -21.89 4.94
CA LYS A 194 -3.63 -22.77 4.75
C LYS A 194 -3.78 -23.69 3.54
N ALA A 195 -4.96 -24.26 3.32
CA ALA A 195 -5.21 -25.15 2.19
C ALA A 195 -5.10 -24.41 0.84
N ILE A 196 -5.72 -23.23 0.74
CA ILE A 196 -5.64 -22.37 -0.45
C ILE A 196 -4.19 -21.93 -0.68
N HIS A 197 -3.51 -21.47 0.37
CA HIS A 197 -2.12 -21.02 0.30
C HIS A 197 -1.21 -22.10 -0.26
N ALA A 198 -1.29 -23.32 0.27
CA ALA A 198 -0.49 -24.44 -0.19
C ALA A 198 -0.74 -24.76 -1.67
N LYS A 199 -2.01 -24.84 -2.09
CA LYS A 199 -2.39 -25.09 -3.49
C LYS A 199 -1.82 -24.02 -4.42
N LEU A 200 -1.97 -22.76 -4.04
CA LEU A 200 -1.54 -21.61 -4.83
C LEU A 200 -0.01 -21.55 -4.92
N VAL A 201 0.72 -21.70 -3.81
CA VAL A 201 2.19 -21.76 -3.81
C VAL A 201 2.72 -22.83 -4.77
N GLU A 202 2.14 -24.04 -4.78
CA GLU A 202 2.56 -25.09 -5.70
C GLU A 202 2.33 -24.71 -7.17
N LYS A 203 1.22 -24.02 -7.47
CA LYS A 203 0.96 -23.44 -8.80
C LYS A 203 2.04 -22.42 -9.18
N MET A 204 2.41 -21.53 -8.25
CA MET A 204 3.45 -20.53 -8.46
C MET A 204 4.83 -21.16 -8.70
N LYS A 205 5.20 -22.21 -7.94
CA LYS A 205 6.44 -22.98 -8.12
C LYS A 205 6.55 -23.57 -9.51
N ALA A 206 5.47 -24.19 -10.01
CA ALA A 206 5.45 -24.76 -11.36
C ALA A 206 5.69 -23.70 -12.43
N VAL A 207 5.12 -22.50 -12.27
CA VAL A 207 5.30 -21.38 -13.20
C VAL A 207 6.71 -20.81 -13.15
N VAL A 208 7.27 -20.62 -11.96
CA VAL A 208 8.67 -20.20 -11.79
C VAL A 208 9.62 -21.18 -12.46
N ALA A 209 9.40 -22.49 -12.26
CA ALA A 209 10.24 -23.53 -12.86
C ALA A 209 10.16 -23.57 -14.39
N ALA A 210 9.03 -23.19 -14.98
CA ALA A 210 8.83 -23.14 -16.42
C ALA A 210 9.24 -21.79 -17.07
N ALA A 211 9.48 -20.75 -16.26
CA ALA A 211 9.76 -19.41 -16.76
C ALA A 211 11.18 -19.32 -17.38
N PRO A 212 11.36 -18.67 -18.54
CA PRO A 212 12.67 -18.42 -19.10
C PRO A 212 13.47 -17.46 -18.21
N GLU A 213 14.80 -17.60 -18.20
CA GLU A 213 15.69 -16.69 -17.48
C GLU A 213 15.46 -15.23 -17.91
N GLY A 214 15.48 -14.33 -16.93
CA GLY A 214 15.31 -12.89 -17.16
C GLY A 214 14.51 -12.19 -16.06
N GLN A 215 14.27 -10.90 -16.27
CA GLN A 215 13.61 -10.05 -15.27
C GLN A 215 12.21 -10.54 -14.88
N GLY A 216 11.48 -11.16 -15.82
CA GLY A 216 10.16 -11.75 -15.54
C GLY A 216 10.25 -12.89 -14.53
N ARG A 217 11.20 -13.81 -14.70
CA ARG A 217 11.43 -14.92 -13.78
C ARG A 217 11.90 -14.44 -12.41
N ALA A 218 12.84 -13.50 -12.36
CA ALA A 218 13.32 -12.95 -11.09
C ALA A 218 12.19 -12.33 -10.25
N ARG A 219 11.20 -11.68 -10.90
CA ARG A 219 10.01 -11.16 -10.21
C ARG A 219 9.12 -12.29 -9.67
N LEU A 220 8.91 -13.34 -10.44
CA LEU A 220 8.13 -14.52 -10.00
C LEU A 220 8.83 -15.23 -8.83
N GLU A 221 10.15 -15.39 -8.89
CA GLU A 221 10.97 -15.99 -7.82
C GLU A 221 10.90 -15.16 -6.54
N SER A 222 10.97 -13.84 -6.63
CA SER A 222 10.80 -12.94 -5.49
C SER A 222 9.41 -13.06 -4.87
N GLY A 223 8.35 -13.09 -5.68
CA GLY A 223 6.99 -13.30 -5.17
C GLY A 223 6.81 -14.67 -4.52
N LEU A 224 7.35 -15.73 -5.14
CA LEU A 224 7.34 -17.07 -4.55
C LEU A 224 8.10 -17.09 -3.22
N SER A 225 9.27 -16.46 -3.13
CA SER A 225 10.05 -16.38 -1.89
C SER A 225 9.26 -15.69 -0.77
N PHE A 226 8.49 -14.64 -1.09
CA PHE A 226 7.57 -14.03 -0.12
C PHE A 226 6.44 -14.97 0.28
N LEU A 227 5.79 -15.65 -0.67
CA LEU A 227 4.69 -16.58 -0.37
C LEU A 227 5.15 -17.78 0.48
N ASP A 228 6.37 -18.25 0.23
CA ASP A 228 7.03 -19.32 0.97
C ASP A 228 7.73 -18.82 2.26
N SER A 229 7.53 -17.57 2.64
CA SER A 229 8.05 -17.01 3.90
C SER A 229 7.08 -17.23 5.07
N ALA A 230 7.55 -17.02 6.30
CA ALA A 230 6.69 -17.04 7.48
C ALA A 230 5.54 -16.01 7.39
N ALA A 231 5.82 -14.79 6.93
CA ALA A 231 4.81 -13.76 6.70
C ALA A 231 3.79 -14.18 5.65
N GLY A 232 4.26 -14.70 4.52
CA GLY A 232 3.40 -15.13 3.41
C GLY A 232 2.41 -16.20 3.83
N ARG A 233 2.84 -17.18 4.63
CA ARG A 233 1.98 -18.26 5.14
C ARG A 233 1.02 -17.85 6.25
N GLY A 234 1.05 -16.60 6.71
CA GLY A 234 0.33 -16.17 7.91
C GLY A 234 0.87 -16.81 9.19
N GLU A 235 2.13 -17.24 9.18
CA GLU A 235 2.83 -17.90 10.29
C GLU A 235 3.84 -16.96 10.97
N LEU A 236 3.60 -15.64 10.90
CA LEU A 236 4.42 -14.64 11.56
C LEU A 236 3.81 -14.23 12.91
N ILE A 237 2.59 -13.71 12.91
CA ILE A 237 1.92 -13.22 14.12
C ILE A 237 1.55 -14.39 15.05
N GLY A 238 2.04 -14.34 16.28
CA GLY A 238 1.85 -15.39 17.29
C GLY A 238 2.86 -16.54 17.21
N PHE A 239 3.78 -16.50 16.25
CA PHE A 239 4.84 -17.48 16.05
C PHE A 239 6.19 -16.92 16.52
N PRO A 240 7.19 -17.79 16.80
CA PRO A 240 8.55 -17.34 17.07
C PRO A 240 9.05 -16.39 15.97
N ALA A 241 9.74 -15.33 16.37
CA ALA A 241 10.35 -14.40 15.42
C ALA A 241 11.25 -15.17 14.43
N PRO A 242 11.17 -14.89 13.12
CA PRO A 242 12.07 -15.46 12.14
C PRO A 242 13.53 -15.27 12.52
N GLU A 243 14.35 -16.27 12.23
CA GLU A 243 15.76 -16.25 12.58
C GLU A 243 16.50 -15.23 11.71
N ILE A 244 17.08 -14.23 12.37
CA ILE A 244 17.94 -13.22 11.74
C ILE A 244 19.28 -13.24 12.49
N GLU A 245 20.36 -13.33 11.73
CA GLU A 245 21.73 -13.35 12.23
C GLU A 245 22.26 -11.92 12.26
N PHE A 246 22.56 -11.41 13.46
CA PHE A 246 23.16 -10.10 13.65
C PHE A 246 24.67 -10.22 13.47
N THR A 247 25.21 -9.52 12.49
CA THR A 247 26.65 -9.52 12.16
C THR A 247 27.40 -8.39 12.85
N TRP A 248 26.68 -7.34 13.29
CA TRP A 248 27.23 -6.22 14.03
C TRP A 248 26.17 -5.51 14.88
N ASN A 249 26.61 -4.89 15.99
CA ASN A 249 25.79 -4.10 16.90
C ASN A 249 26.50 -2.79 17.28
N SER A 250 25.81 -1.65 17.16
CA SER A 250 26.34 -0.33 17.48
C SER A 250 26.75 -0.13 18.94
N GLU A 251 26.16 -0.88 19.86
CA GLU A 251 26.47 -0.79 21.29
C GLU A 251 27.59 -1.73 21.72
N GLY A 252 28.13 -2.55 20.81
CA GLY A 252 29.20 -3.51 21.11
C GLY A 252 28.76 -4.72 21.96
N ASN A 253 27.47 -4.88 22.24
CA ASN A 253 26.95 -6.06 22.93
C ASN A 253 27.01 -7.29 21.99
N GLU A 254 27.28 -8.46 22.56
CA GLU A 254 27.28 -9.76 21.85
C GLU A 254 25.84 -10.24 21.58
N TRP A 255 25.07 -9.46 20.82
CA TRP A 255 23.77 -9.86 20.31
C TRP A 255 23.92 -10.46 18.93
N ASN A 256 23.55 -11.73 18.77
CA ASN A 256 23.68 -12.45 17.51
C ASN A 256 22.33 -12.81 16.85
N CYS A 257 21.21 -12.66 17.56
CA CYS A 257 19.86 -12.92 17.04
C CYS A 257 18.77 -12.35 17.97
N PHE A 258 17.49 -12.41 17.58
CA PHE A 258 16.39 -11.99 18.48
C PHE A 258 16.24 -12.85 19.74
N ASN A 259 16.67 -14.12 19.71
CA ASN A 259 16.51 -15.01 20.86
C ASN A 259 17.35 -14.56 22.07
N CYS A 260 18.46 -13.83 21.86
CA CYS A 260 19.24 -13.27 22.97
C CYS A 260 18.57 -12.06 23.65
N LEU A 261 17.47 -11.54 23.09
CA LEU A 261 16.72 -10.40 23.61
C LEU A 261 15.44 -10.81 24.37
N ARG A 262 15.15 -12.11 24.47
CA ARG A 262 14.00 -12.65 25.20
C ARG A 262 13.92 -12.13 26.63
N GLY A 263 12.70 -12.02 27.14
CA GLY A 263 12.40 -11.34 28.40
C GLY A 263 12.06 -9.85 28.23
N ASN A 264 12.43 -9.24 27.10
CA ASN A 264 12.05 -7.87 26.74
C ASN A 264 10.98 -7.86 25.65
N VAL A 265 10.16 -6.83 25.60
CA VAL A 265 9.48 -6.46 24.36
C VAL A 265 10.51 -5.86 23.41
N VAL A 266 10.63 -6.37 22.19
CA VAL A 266 11.57 -5.84 21.18
C VAL A 266 10.78 -5.16 20.07
N VAL A 267 10.97 -3.85 19.91
CA VAL A 267 10.44 -3.06 18.81
C VAL A 267 11.50 -3.04 17.72
N VAL A 268 11.27 -3.79 16.66
CA VAL A 268 12.19 -3.97 15.53
C VAL A 268 11.81 -2.99 14.43
N ASP A 269 12.69 -2.05 14.12
CA ASP A 269 12.51 -1.05 13.05
C ASP A 269 13.45 -1.37 11.89
N PHE A 270 12.90 -1.91 10.79
CA PHE A 270 13.65 -2.17 9.57
C PHE A 270 13.80 -0.87 8.78
N TRP A 271 15.05 -0.45 8.55
CA TRP A 271 15.37 0.87 8.02
C TRP A 271 16.70 0.87 7.26
N ALA A 272 17.01 2.00 6.60
CA ALA A 272 18.31 2.22 5.98
C ALA A 272 18.69 3.71 5.96
N THR A 273 19.98 4.02 5.91
CA THR A 273 20.48 5.41 5.94
C THR A 273 20.06 6.23 4.72
N TRP A 274 19.77 5.60 3.59
CA TRP A 274 19.28 6.26 2.38
C TRP A 274 17.76 6.47 2.37
N CYS A 275 17.03 5.82 3.28
CA CYS A 275 15.57 5.89 3.35
C CYS A 275 15.12 7.22 3.96
N GLY A 276 14.58 8.12 3.14
CA GLY A 276 14.05 9.42 3.57
C GLY A 276 12.97 9.32 4.65
N PRO A 277 11.87 8.55 4.42
CA PRO A 277 10.79 8.39 5.40
C PRO A 277 11.25 7.77 6.73
N CYS A 278 12.16 6.79 6.70
CA CYS A 278 12.72 6.19 7.90
C CYS A 278 13.42 7.25 8.76
N VAL A 279 14.29 8.05 8.13
CA VAL A 279 15.03 9.12 8.80
C VAL A 279 14.09 10.21 9.34
N GLY A 280 13.03 10.54 8.60
CA GLY A 280 12.00 11.47 9.06
C GLY A 280 11.28 11.03 10.34
N SER A 281 11.28 9.73 10.64
CA SER A 281 10.61 9.16 11.83
C SER A 281 11.48 9.09 13.09
N PHE A 282 12.77 9.43 13.01
CA PHE A 282 13.68 9.34 14.16
C PHE A 282 13.25 10.15 15.38
N PRO A 283 12.66 11.36 15.24
CA PRO A 283 12.09 12.08 16.39
C PRO A 283 11.02 11.26 17.12
N ASP A 284 10.09 10.64 16.39
CA ASP A 284 9.03 9.80 16.98
C ASP A 284 9.60 8.58 17.72
N VAL A 285 10.60 7.92 17.12
CA VAL A 285 11.27 6.78 17.74
C VAL A 285 12.00 7.22 19.01
N ARG A 286 12.68 8.37 19.00
CA ARG A 286 13.35 8.92 20.19
C ARG A 286 12.37 9.19 21.33
N GLU A 287 11.21 9.75 21.02
CA GLU A 287 10.16 9.97 22.03
C GLU A 287 9.64 8.66 22.63
N LEU A 288 9.49 7.61 21.81
CA LEU A 288 9.08 6.28 22.30
C LEU A 288 10.16 5.63 23.16
N VAL A 289 11.43 5.73 22.75
CA VAL A 289 12.58 5.25 23.54
C VAL A 289 12.62 5.91 24.91
N GLU A 290 12.48 7.24 24.98
CA GLU A 290 12.48 7.95 26.27
C GLU A 290 11.25 7.59 27.11
N TYR A 291 10.07 7.44 26.50
CA TYR A 291 8.84 7.07 27.18
C TYR A 291 8.92 5.69 27.86
N PHE A 292 9.59 4.73 27.21
CA PHE A 292 9.79 3.37 27.74
C PHE A 292 11.11 3.17 28.50
N LYS A 293 11.83 4.25 28.79
CA LYS A 293 13.07 4.19 29.56
C LYS A 293 12.84 3.61 30.96
N GLY A 294 13.65 2.62 31.32
CA GLY A 294 13.56 1.92 32.60
C GLY A 294 12.52 0.79 32.65
N TYR A 295 11.90 0.46 31.51
CA TYR A 295 11.05 -0.72 31.34
C TYR A 295 11.74 -1.77 30.47
N ASP A 296 11.25 -3.00 30.51
CA ASP A 296 11.78 -4.16 29.75
C ASP A 296 11.41 -4.08 28.25
N VAL A 297 11.83 -2.99 27.59
CA VAL A 297 11.56 -2.69 26.18
C VAL A 297 12.85 -2.28 25.48
N ILE A 298 13.14 -2.92 24.35
CA ILE A 298 14.28 -2.62 23.50
C ILE A 298 13.77 -2.12 22.15
N PHE A 299 14.14 -0.90 21.78
CA PHE A 299 13.98 -0.42 20.40
C PHE A 299 15.25 -0.79 19.64
N LEU A 300 15.11 -1.42 18.48
CA LEU A 300 16.21 -1.98 17.72
C LEU A 300 16.09 -1.58 16.25
N GLY A 301 17.02 -0.76 15.77
CA GLY A 301 17.13 -0.45 14.35
C GLY A 301 17.83 -1.59 13.61
N VAL A 302 17.16 -2.21 12.64
CA VAL A 302 17.67 -3.32 11.85
C VAL A 302 17.92 -2.89 10.41
N THR A 303 19.13 -3.13 9.91
CA THR A 303 19.51 -2.90 8.51
C THR A 303 20.40 -4.05 8.01
N SER A 304 20.55 -4.22 6.71
CA SER A 304 21.62 -5.04 6.11
C SER A 304 22.81 -4.13 5.71
N PRO A 305 24.02 -4.68 5.50
CA PRO A 305 25.12 -3.95 4.86
C PRO A 305 24.69 -3.37 3.51
N GLN A 306 25.05 -2.11 3.25
CA GLN A 306 24.69 -1.35 2.06
C GLN A 306 25.93 -0.91 1.26
N GLU A 307 27.14 -1.16 1.78
CA GLU A 307 28.43 -0.73 1.22
C GLU A 307 28.57 0.81 1.15
N ARG A 308 27.64 1.55 1.77
CA ARG A 308 27.62 3.01 1.82
C ARG A 308 26.72 3.52 2.92
N VAL A 309 27.07 4.69 3.45
CA VAL A 309 26.26 5.44 4.41
C VAL A 309 25.84 6.77 3.77
N SER A 310 24.54 7.06 3.81
CA SER A 310 23.98 8.32 3.31
C SER A 310 23.74 9.28 4.47
N PHE A 311 24.73 10.11 4.79
CA PHE A 311 24.61 11.15 5.82
C PHE A 311 23.58 12.23 5.42
N ARG A 312 23.08 12.95 6.43
CA ARG A 312 22.14 14.08 6.26
C ARG A 312 22.79 15.44 6.54
N ASP A 313 24.12 15.47 6.50
CA ASP A 313 24.96 16.65 6.64
C ASP A 313 25.86 16.82 5.40
N GLU A 314 26.87 17.69 5.49
CA GLU A 314 27.80 18.02 4.41
C GLU A 314 28.57 16.82 3.82
N ARG A 315 28.64 15.68 4.52
CA ARG A 315 29.31 14.47 4.03
C ARG A 315 28.56 13.80 2.88
N GLY A 316 27.24 13.98 2.80
CA GLY A 316 26.41 13.34 1.79
C GLY A 316 26.54 11.81 1.78
N ARG A 317 26.74 11.21 0.60
CA ARG A 317 26.89 9.76 0.44
C ARG A 317 28.36 9.37 0.50
N VAL A 318 28.72 8.49 1.43
CA VAL A 318 30.07 7.97 1.61
C VAL A 318 30.06 6.45 1.38
N ASN A 319 30.88 5.97 0.45
CA ASN A 319 31.06 4.53 0.23
C ASN A 319 32.00 3.97 1.28
N ALA A 320 31.68 2.78 1.79
CA ALA A 320 32.54 2.05 2.71
C ALA A 320 33.61 1.28 1.95
N ALA A 321 34.84 1.23 2.48
CA ALA A 321 35.91 0.42 1.88
C ALA A 321 35.70 -1.09 2.09
N ASP A 322 35.14 -1.46 3.23
CA ASP A 322 34.77 -2.81 3.62
C ASP A 322 33.68 -2.77 4.71
N PHE A 323 33.23 -3.95 5.17
CA PHE A 323 32.20 -4.04 6.21
C PHE A 323 32.61 -3.39 7.54
N ALA A 324 33.88 -3.46 7.92
CA ALA A 324 34.35 -2.86 9.17
C ALA A 324 34.37 -1.33 9.08
N ASP A 325 34.68 -0.78 7.91
CA ASP A 325 34.54 0.64 7.60
C ASP A 325 33.07 1.08 7.61
N GLU A 326 32.16 0.30 7.03
CA GLU A 326 30.72 0.58 7.07
C GLU A 326 30.19 0.64 8.50
N CYS A 327 30.61 -0.30 9.35
CA CYS A 327 30.26 -0.31 10.77
C CYS A 327 30.72 0.99 11.49
N LYS A 328 31.92 1.50 11.18
CA LYS A 328 32.41 2.76 11.74
C LYS A 328 31.59 3.95 11.25
N LEU A 329 31.31 4.00 9.95
CA LEU A 329 30.47 5.06 9.36
C LEU A 329 29.06 5.04 9.97
N MET A 330 28.51 3.88 10.29
CA MET A 330 27.23 3.76 10.97
C MET A 330 27.26 4.28 12.41
N VAL A 331 28.36 4.10 13.15
CA VAL A 331 28.53 4.73 14.47
C VAL A 331 28.50 6.25 14.34
N ASP A 332 29.17 6.79 13.33
CA ASP A 332 29.19 8.24 13.09
C ASP A 332 27.82 8.75 12.62
N TYR A 333 27.09 7.96 11.83
CA TYR A 333 25.73 8.27 11.39
C TYR A 333 24.76 8.31 12.57
N LYS A 334 24.83 7.31 13.44
CA LYS A 334 24.04 7.23 14.67
C LYS A 334 24.19 8.49 15.51
N LYS A 335 25.43 8.97 15.67
CA LYS A 335 25.74 10.21 16.40
C LYS A 335 25.20 11.45 15.68
N SER A 336 25.42 11.58 14.37
CA SER A 336 24.97 12.77 13.63
C SER A 336 23.45 12.90 13.56
N MET A 337 22.74 11.78 13.66
CA MET A 337 21.27 11.73 13.63
C MET A 337 20.64 11.71 15.03
N ASP A 338 21.45 11.77 16.09
CA ASP A 338 21.00 11.67 17.49
C ASP A 338 20.06 10.46 17.71
N MET A 339 20.52 9.30 17.22
CA MET A 339 19.85 8.02 17.40
C MET A 339 20.22 7.43 18.75
N THR A 340 19.22 7.35 19.64
CA THR A 340 19.38 6.95 21.05
C THR A 340 19.13 5.47 21.30
N TRP A 341 18.86 4.68 20.26
CA TRP A 341 18.63 3.24 20.33
C TRP A 341 19.72 2.44 19.60
N PRO A 342 19.94 1.16 19.96
CA PRO A 342 20.86 0.27 19.25
C PRO A 342 20.51 0.07 17.78
N ILE A 343 21.55 -0.05 16.95
CA ILE A 343 21.46 -0.45 15.55
C ILE A 343 22.17 -1.81 15.40
N VAL A 344 21.55 -2.75 14.71
CA VAL A 344 22.19 -4.00 14.28
C VAL A 344 22.23 -4.11 12.76
N MET A 345 23.34 -4.63 12.26
CA MET A 345 23.43 -5.10 10.87
C MET A 345 23.17 -6.59 10.82
N THR A 346 22.46 -7.02 9.79
CA THR A 346 22.05 -8.41 9.60
C THR A 346 22.72 -9.04 8.40
N LYS A 347 22.91 -10.35 8.45
CA LYS A 347 23.36 -11.12 7.28
C LYS A 347 22.28 -11.19 6.21
N GLN A 348 21.04 -11.35 6.63
CA GLN A 348 19.86 -11.28 5.78
C GLN A 348 19.64 -9.84 5.31
N ASP A 349 19.02 -9.67 4.14
CA ASP A 349 18.67 -8.35 3.62
C ASP A 349 17.63 -7.64 4.50
N VAL A 350 17.68 -6.30 4.54
CA VAL A 350 16.69 -5.48 5.27
C VAL A 350 15.26 -5.69 4.76
N PHE A 351 15.09 -5.99 3.47
CA PHE A 351 13.82 -6.42 2.87
C PHE A 351 13.55 -7.91 3.16
N ASN A 352 13.57 -8.25 4.45
CA ASN A 352 13.41 -9.62 4.93
C ASN A 352 11.99 -10.14 4.66
N ALA A 353 11.88 -11.13 3.78
CA ALA A 353 10.60 -11.73 3.39
C ALA A 353 9.89 -12.44 4.55
N ASP A 354 10.61 -13.07 5.49
CA ASP A 354 10.00 -13.76 6.63
C ASP A 354 9.30 -12.82 7.61
N PHE A 355 9.81 -11.59 7.76
CA PHE A 355 9.10 -10.51 8.45
C PHE A 355 8.09 -9.79 7.55
N GLY A 356 7.99 -10.15 6.27
CA GLY A 356 7.11 -9.52 5.30
C GLY A 356 7.51 -8.09 4.94
N VAL A 357 8.80 -7.75 5.04
CA VAL A 357 9.31 -6.40 4.77
C VAL A 357 9.37 -6.17 3.26
N ARG A 358 8.38 -5.47 2.72
CA ARG A 358 8.30 -5.11 1.28
C ARG A 358 8.73 -3.69 0.98
N GLY A 359 8.87 -2.89 2.03
CA GLY A 359 9.22 -1.49 2.00
C GLY A 359 9.72 -1.09 3.37
N ILE A 360 10.49 -0.01 3.44
CA ILE A 360 10.94 0.58 4.69
C ILE A 360 10.47 2.04 4.76
N PRO A 361 10.13 2.55 5.95
CA PRO A 361 10.25 1.88 7.25
C PRO A 361 9.20 0.80 7.48
N HIS A 362 9.56 -0.22 8.27
CA HIS A 362 8.65 -1.30 8.65
C HIS A 362 8.94 -1.72 10.08
N VAL A 363 7.92 -1.67 10.94
CA VAL A 363 8.06 -2.00 12.35
C VAL A 363 7.33 -3.29 12.70
N ALA A 364 8.06 -4.19 13.36
CA ALA A 364 7.54 -5.36 14.03
C ALA A 364 7.73 -5.23 15.55
N ILE A 365 6.85 -5.85 16.34
CA ILE A 365 6.96 -5.89 17.80
C ILE A 365 6.97 -7.35 18.22
N ILE A 366 8.05 -7.77 18.86
CA ILE A 366 8.26 -9.11 19.42
C ILE A 366 7.97 -9.05 20.92
N GLY A 367 7.17 -9.99 21.41
CA GLY A 367 6.86 -10.11 22.84
C GLY A 367 8.02 -10.71 23.65
N PRO A 368 7.96 -10.65 24.99
CA PRO A 368 8.99 -11.20 25.88
C PRO A 368 9.23 -12.71 25.70
N ASP A 369 8.23 -13.43 25.19
CA ASP A 369 8.31 -14.86 24.85
C ASP A 369 9.04 -15.15 23.53
N GLY A 370 9.49 -14.12 22.81
CA GLY A 370 10.17 -14.21 21.53
C GLY A 370 9.24 -14.42 20.34
N LYS A 371 7.92 -14.22 20.50
CA LYS A 371 6.95 -14.34 19.41
C LYS A 371 6.63 -12.97 18.81
N VAL A 372 6.42 -12.90 17.50
CA VAL A 372 5.97 -11.65 16.86
C VAL A 372 4.52 -11.39 17.26
N ALA A 373 4.26 -10.26 17.91
CA ALA A 373 2.93 -9.87 18.35
C ALA A 373 2.25 -8.92 17.35
N TYR A 374 3.03 -8.06 16.71
CA TYR A 374 2.55 -7.08 15.73
C TYR A 374 3.58 -6.93 14.60
N ASN A 375 3.11 -6.62 13.39
CA ASN A 375 3.94 -6.42 12.21
C ASN A 375 3.32 -5.37 11.28
N GLY A 376 4.10 -4.83 10.33
CA GLY A 376 3.61 -3.88 9.33
C GLY A 376 3.23 -2.52 9.89
N LEU A 377 3.83 -2.13 11.02
CA LEU A 377 3.61 -0.81 11.63
C LEU A 377 4.54 0.23 10.99
N HIS A 378 4.16 1.51 11.09
CA HIS A 378 5.01 2.64 10.72
C HIS A 378 5.58 3.31 11.99
N PRO A 379 6.90 3.64 12.05
CA PRO A 379 7.51 4.26 13.21
C PRO A 379 6.86 5.61 13.56
N ALA A 380 6.66 6.49 12.58
CA ALA A 380 5.92 7.75 12.71
C ALA A 380 4.37 7.60 12.68
N GLY A 381 3.85 6.37 12.65
CA GLY A 381 2.39 6.14 12.69
C GLY A 381 1.79 6.40 14.08
N ASP A 382 0.57 5.91 14.33
CA ASP A 382 -0.14 6.06 15.61
C ASP A 382 0.76 5.74 16.82
N LYS A 383 1.13 6.78 17.58
CA LYS A 383 2.00 6.68 18.75
C LYS A 383 1.27 6.07 19.94
N ALA A 384 0.02 6.46 20.18
CA ALA A 384 -0.79 5.96 21.28
C ALA A 384 -1.06 4.46 21.10
N GLY A 385 -1.44 4.05 19.89
CA GLY A 385 -1.63 2.63 19.56
C GLY A 385 -0.36 1.80 19.75
N LYS A 386 0.82 2.32 19.40
CA LYS A 386 2.10 1.62 19.68
C LYS A 386 2.35 1.46 21.18
N ILE A 387 2.11 2.51 21.97
CA ILE A 387 2.25 2.46 23.43
C ILE A 387 1.30 1.42 24.03
N ASP A 388 0.02 1.42 23.62
CA ASP A 388 -0.97 0.47 24.12
C ASP A 388 -0.61 -0.98 23.77
N LYS A 389 -0.10 -1.22 22.55
CA LYS A 389 0.41 -2.52 22.12
C LYS A 389 1.58 -3.02 22.99
N ILE A 390 2.58 -2.17 23.23
CA ILE A 390 3.75 -2.50 24.05
C ILE A 390 3.35 -2.73 25.52
N ASN A 391 2.56 -1.82 26.09
CA ASN A 391 2.03 -1.96 27.45
C ASN A 391 1.21 -3.23 27.63
N GLY A 392 0.39 -3.59 26.64
CA GLY A 392 -0.37 -4.83 26.63
C GLY A 392 0.52 -6.08 26.71
N LEU A 393 1.65 -6.09 25.99
CA LEU A 393 2.62 -7.18 26.04
C LEU A 393 3.36 -7.25 27.39
N LEU A 394 3.82 -6.11 27.90
CA LEU A 394 4.45 -6.02 29.23
C LEU A 394 3.50 -6.54 30.32
N LYS A 395 2.26 -6.05 30.33
CA LYS A 395 1.22 -6.47 31.28
C LYS A 395 0.92 -7.96 31.18
N LYS A 396 0.78 -8.49 29.96
CA LYS A 396 0.54 -9.93 29.73
C LYS A 396 1.69 -10.79 30.27
N ALA A 397 2.92 -10.29 30.22
CA ALA A 397 4.11 -10.95 30.76
C ALA A 397 4.35 -10.70 32.26
N GLY A 398 3.50 -9.90 32.93
CA GLY A 398 3.68 -9.53 34.34
C GLY A 398 4.83 -8.55 34.58
N LEU A 399 5.29 -7.85 33.53
CA LEU A 399 6.36 -6.86 33.59
C LEU A 399 5.80 -5.46 33.92
N LYS A 400 6.66 -4.59 34.45
CA LYS A 400 6.29 -3.19 34.71
C LYS A 400 6.02 -2.48 33.38
N HIS A 401 5.05 -1.56 33.39
CA HIS A 401 4.75 -0.72 32.23
C HIS A 401 4.44 0.71 32.67
N PRO A 402 4.71 1.72 31.83
CA PRO A 402 4.29 3.10 32.08
C PRO A 402 2.77 3.25 32.00
N ALA A 403 2.24 4.31 32.60
CA ALA A 403 0.83 4.70 32.42
C ALA A 403 0.59 5.13 30.97
N SER A 404 -0.50 4.67 30.36
CA SER A 404 -0.90 5.04 28.99
C SER A 404 -0.98 6.57 28.81
N LEU A 405 -0.96 7.03 27.55
CA LEU A 405 -1.12 8.46 27.27
C LEU A 405 -2.47 9.00 27.78
N LYS A 406 -3.55 8.22 27.65
CA LYS A 406 -4.88 8.58 28.17
C LYS A 406 -4.88 8.71 29.68
N GLU A 407 -4.25 7.78 30.41
CA GLU A 407 -4.10 7.87 31.86
C GLU A 407 -3.25 9.07 32.27
N THR A 408 -2.18 9.35 31.52
CA THR A 408 -1.29 10.49 31.75
C THR A 408 -2.02 11.83 31.56
N GLU A 409 -2.87 11.94 30.54
CA GLU A 409 -3.70 13.13 30.30
C GLU A 409 -4.80 13.30 31.36
N ALA A 410 -5.44 12.21 31.78
CA ALA A 410 -6.41 12.24 32.86
C ALA A 410 -5.78 12.71 34.18
N ASN A 411 -4.58 12.21 34.50
CA ASN A 411 -3.83 12.58 35.70
C ASN A 411 -3.32 14.04 35.70
N LYS A 412 -3.24 14.68 34.53
CA LYS A 412 -2.90 16.12 34.41
C LYS A 412 -4.12 17.04 34.56
N ARG A 413 -5.33 16.50 34.42
CA ARG A 413 -6.61 17.25 34.50
C ARG A 413 -7.28 17.16 35.88
N GLY A 414 -6.83 16.24 36.74
CA GLY A 414 -7.13 16.19 38.17
C GLY A 414 -6.02 16.82 38.99
#